data_AF-A0A409VT11-F1
#
_entry.id   AF-A0A409VT11-F1
#
_cell.length_a   1.000
_cell.length_b   1.000
_cell.length_c   1.000
_cell.angle_alpha   90.00
_cell.angle_beta   90.00
_cell.angle_gamma   90.00
#
_symmetry.space_group_name_H-M   'P 1'
#
loop_
_entity.id
_entity.type
_entity.pdbx_description
1 polymer ?
#
loop_
_entity_poly.entity_id
_entity_poly.type
_entity_poly.pdbx_seq_one_letter_code
_entity_poly.pdbx_strand_id
1 'polypeptide(L)'
;MEPTAAEVAETHQIPVAPVKQDNVRNLRPQIVGPDVPESPYPIALLGPVQKGFGRGGKDLGCPTANLPDDSITPISTVATTGVYYGFAQILPPEGVEGFEKDDLEVLPMVMSLGWNPFYKNERLTAEIHILHPFKRDFYGFEMRALVLGYIRPELDYTTLEALIEDIETDKKVALNCLERPGYQKYKRDPQFVLIEPNL
;
A
#
# COMPACT_ATOMS: atom_id res chain seq x y z
N MET A 1 -0.47 -21.16 33.84
CA MET A 1 -0.75 -21.29 32.39
C MET A 1 -0.77 -19.87 31.86
N GLU A 2 0.11 -19.57 30.92
CA GLU A 2 0.15 -18.25 30.28
C GLU A 2 -1.06 -18.09 29.35
N PRO A 3 -1.69 -16.90 29.29
CA PRO A 3 -2.86 -16.67 28.46
C PRO A 3 -2.49 -16.78 26.98
N THR A 4 -3.44 -17.27 26.19
CA THR A 4 -3.29 -17.48 24.76
C THR A 4 -3.39 -16.14 24.00
N ALA A 5 -2.78 -16.06 22.82
CA ALA A 5 -2.81 -14.86 21.98
C ALA A 5 -4.23 -14.38 21.60
N ALA A 6 -5.25 -15.25 21.70
CA ALA A 6 -6.66 -14.89 21.52
C ALA A 6 -7.21 -14.11 22.73
N GLU A 7 -6.80 -14.45 23.94
CA GLU A 7 -7.22 -13.78 25.19
C GLU A 7 -6.56 -12.39 25.33
N VAL A 8 -5.38 -12.21 24.74
CA VAL A 8 -4.68 -10.91 24.65
C VAL A 8 -5.28 -9.99 23.58
N ALA A 9 -5.99 -10.54 22.59
CA ALA A 9 -6.65 -9.74 21.55
C ALA A 9 -8.02 -9.17 21.99
N GLU A 10 -8.69 -9.80 22.96
CA GLU A 10 -9.94 -9.28 23.54
C GLU A 10 -9.68 -8.22 24.64
N THR A 11 -8.54 -8.30 25.30
CA THR A 11 -8.10 -7.27 26.25
C THR A 11 -7.40 -6.17 25.45
N HIS A 12 -7.97 -4.96 25.41
CA HIS A 12 -7.47 -3.80 24.65
C HIS A 12 -6.10 -3.25 25.13
N GLN A 13 -5.12 -4.10 25.44
CA GLN A 13 -3.80 -3.70 25.90
C GLN A 13 -2.76 -4.07 24.85
N ILE A 14 -2.63 -3.20 23.85
CA ILE A 14 -1.49 -3.16 22.94
C ILE A 14 -0.24 -2.89 23.80
N PRO A 15 0.81 -3.72 23.77
CA PRO A 15 2.05 -3.43 24.47
C PRO A 15 2.62 -2.10 23.98
N VAL A 16 2.87 -1.17 24.90
CA VAL A 16 3.38 0.17 24.57
C VAL A 16 4.86 0.05 24.19
N ALA A 17 5.13 0.03 22.89
CA ALA A 17 6.46 0.33 22.36
C ALA A 17 6.81 1.80 22.70
N PRO A 18 8.09 2.15 22.89
CA PRO A 18 8.47 3.52 23.25
C PRO A 18 7.99 4.51 22.18
N VAL A 19 7.06 5.39 22.57
CA VAL A 19 6.48 6.43 21.72
C VAL A 19 7.59 7.28 21.13
N LYS A 20 7.81 7.18 19.81
CA LYS A 20 8.59 8.18 19.08
C LYS A 20 7.79 9.48 19.09
N GLN A 21 8.37 10.51 19.70
CA GLN A 21 7.75 11.77 20.11
C GLN A 21 6.99 12.50 18.97
N ASP A 22 5.82 13.07 19.31
CA ASP A 22 4.90 13.79 18.41
C ASP A 22 5.52 14.94 17.61
N ASN A 23 6.66 15.50 18.06
CA ASN A 23 7.35 16.59 17.35
C ASN A 23 7.89 16.20 15.96
N VAL A 24 8.08 14.91 15.67
CA VAL A 24 8.56 14.45 14.35
C VAL A 24 7.42 14.36 13.33
N ARG A 25 6.17 14.16 13.78
CA ARG A 25 4.99 14.02 12.90
C ARG A 25 4.66 15.33 12.17
N ASN A 26 4.75 16.47 12.85
CA ASN A 26 4.40 17.79 12.30
C ASN A 26 5.38 18.35 11.26
N LEU A 27 6.53 17.70 11.05
CA LEU A 27 7.60 18.18 10.16
C LEU A 27 7.86 17.23 8.97
N ARG A 28 6.91 16.34 8.67
CA ARG A 28 7.09 15.37 7.59
C ARG A 28 7.21 16.08 6.23
N PRO A 29 8.25 15.75 5.44
CA PRO A 29 8.44 16.37 4.14
C PRO A 29 7.30 16.00 3.20
N GLN A 30 6.89 16.95 2.36
CA GLN A 30 5.80 16.74 1.39
C GLN A 30 6.25 16.01 0.12
N ILE A 31 7.57 15.87 -0.09
CA ILE A 31 8.21 15.11 -1.17
C ILE A 31 9.38 14.34 -0.56
N VAL A 32 9.59 13.11 -1.00
CA VAL A 32 10.68 12.22 -0.55
C VAL A 32 11.41 11.60 -1.73
N GLY A 33 12.66 11.23 -1.49
CA GLY A 33 13.51 10.58 -2.49
C GLY A 33 14.00 11.51 -3.61
N PRO A 34 14.88 10.98 -4.49
CA PRO A 34 15.49 11.70 -5.61
C PRO A 34 14.48 12.13 -6.69
N ASP A 35 14.92 12.92 -7.67
CA ASP A 35 14.08 13.39 -8.80
C ASP A 35 13.68 12.27 -9.78
N VAL A 36 14.41 11.14 -9.76
CA VAL A 36 14.16 9.93 -10.53
C VAL A 36 14.33 8.72 -9.61
N PRO A 37 13.56 7.62 -9.75
CA PRO A 37 13.76 6.42 -8.95
C PRO A 37 15.21 5.90 -9.03
N GLU A 38 15.79 5.61 -7.86
CA GLU A 38 17.12 5.00 -7.72
C GLU A 38 16.98 3.55 -7.24
N SER A 39 18.04 2.75 -7.41
CA SER A 39 18.07 1.36 -6.94
C SER A 39 17.68 1.28 -5.45
N PRO A 40 16.79 0.35 -5.05
CA PRO A 40 16.30 -0.82 -5.80
C PRO A 40 15.06 -0.59 -6.68
N TYR A 41 14.58 0.64 -6.83
CA TYR A 41 13.39 0.94 -7.62
C TYR A 41 13.70 1.04 -9.12
N PRO A 42 12.75 0.70 -10.00
CA PRO A 42 11.39 0.23 -9.72
C PRO A 42 11.32 -1.25 -9.27
N ILE A 43 10.40 -1.58 -8.37
CA ILE A 43 10.12 -2.97 -7.96
C ILE A 43 8.73 -3.38 -8.44
N ALA A 44 8.68 -4.40 -9.29
CA ALA A 44 7.45 -4.97 -9.83
C ALA A 44 6.80 -5.95 -8.84
N LEU A 45 5.49 -5.80 -8.62
CA LEU A 45 4.64 -6.70 -7.84
C LEU A 45 3.44 -7.11 -8.70
N LEU A 46 3.13 -8.41 -8.71
CA LEU A 46 2.06 -8.97 -9.53
C LEU A 46 1.31 -10.04 -8.76
N GLY A 47 -0.01 -9.91 -8.60
CA GLY A 47 -0.79 -10.99 -8.01
C GLY A 47 -2.29 -10.73 -7.94
N PRO A 48 -3.09 -11.77 -7.69
CA PRO A 48 -4.52 -11.62 -7.47
C PRO A 48 -4.79 -10.87 -6.17
N VAL A 49 -5.74 -9.93 -6.19
CA VAL A 49 -6.15 -9.18 -5.00
C VAL A 49 -6.84 -10.09 -4.01
N GLN A 50 -6.28 -10.21 -2.81
CA GLN A 50 -6.84 -11.02 -1.73
C GLN A 50 -7.66 -10.17 -0.75
N LYS A 51 -8.64 -10.82 -0.12
CA LYS A 51 -9.33 -10.23 1.04
C LYS A 51 -8.37 -10.20 2.22
N GLY A 52 -8.17 -9.02 2.80
CA GLY A 52 -7.48 -8.88 4.07
C GLY A 52 -8.32 -9.36 5.25
N PHE A 53 -7.81 -9.17 6.47
CA PHE A 53 -8.44 -9.62 7.72
C PHE A 53 -9.57 -8.71 8.23
N GLY A 54 -10.10 -7.83 7.37
CA GLY A 54 -11.26 -6.98 7.69
C GLY A 54 -11.02 -5.95 8.81
N ARG A 55 -9.76 -5.60 9.10
CA ARG A 55 -9.42 -4.62 10.13
C ARG A 55 -9.29 -3.24 9.52
N GLY A 56 -10.24 -2.35 9.82
CA GLY A 56 -10.08 -0.89 9.73
C GLY A 56 -10.02 -0.26 8.33
N GLY A 57 -9.57 -0.94 7.26
CA GLY A 57 -9.33 -0.28 5.97
C GLY A 57 -10.55 0.46 5.39
N LYS A 58 -11.74 -0.16 5.39
CA LYS A 58 -12.97 0.50 4.91
C LYS A 58 -13.46 1.58 5.89
N ASP A 59 -13.34 1.34 7.19
CA ASP A 59 -13.77 2.30 8.24
C ASP A 59 -12.83 3.52 8.34
N LEU A 60 -11.58 3.37 7.91
CA LEU A 60 -10.55 4.40 7.79
C LEU A 60 -10.62 5.16 6.45
N GLY A 61 -11.49 4.76 5.52
CA GLY A 61 -11.52 5.32 4.16
C GLY A 61 -10.29 4.97 3.30
N CYS A 62 -9.57 3.90 3.67
CA CYS A 62 -8.35 3.43 3.03
C CYS A 62 -8.46 1.92 2.72
N PRO A 63 -9.37 1.50 1.81
CA PRO A 63 -9.46 0.09 1.43
C PRO A 63 -8.14 -0.39 0.83
N THR A 64 -7.57 -1.46 1.39
CA THR A 64 -6.31 -2.05 0.94
C THR A 64 -6.52 -3.38 0.22
N ALA A 65 -5.77 -3.55 -0.87
CA ALA A 65 -5.62 -4.79 -1.61
C ALA A 65 -4.40 -5.54 -1.07
N ASN A 66 -4.60 -6.80 -0.68
CA ASN A 66 -3.51 -7.66 -0.22
C ASN A 66 -2.99 -8.48 -1.40
N LEU A 67 -1.67 -8.59 -1.53
CA LEU A 67 -1.03 -9.49 -2.51
C LEU A 67 -0.54 -10.78 -1.82
N PRO A 68 -0.54 -11.94 -2.51
CA PRO A 68 -0.03 -13.18 -1.95
C PRO A 68 1.50 -13.16 -1.73
N ASP A 69 1.97 -14.03 -0.84
CA ASP A 69 3.39 -14.15 -0.46
C ASP A 69 4.34 -14.27 -1.67
N ASP A 70 3.96 -15.06 -2.69
CA ASP A 70 4.78 -15.25 -3.89
C ASP A 70 4.95 -13.95 -4.69
N SER A 71 3.93 -13.08 -4.69
CA SER A 71 3.91 -11.80 -5.40
C SER A 71 4.82 -10.73 -4.80
N ILE A 72 5.22 -10.90 -3.54
CA ILE A 72 6.06 -9.94 -2.81
C ILE A 72 7.52 -10.39 -2.68
N THR A 73 7.88 -11.53 -3.27
CA THR A 73 9.28 -12.02 -3.34
C THR A 73 10.28 -10.96 -3.85
N PRO A 74 9.94 -10.15 -4.88
CA PRO A 74 10.86 -9.11 -5.37
C PRO A 74 11.18 -8.04 -4.32
N ILE A 75 10.24 -7.72 -3.43
CA ILE A 75 10.41 -6.66 -2.43
C ILE A 75 10.93 -7.20 -1.09
N SER A 76 10.61 -8.45 -0.74
CA SER A 76 10.96 -9.04 0.56
C SER A 76 12.45 -9.21 0.82
N THR A 77 13.28 -9.22 -0.22
CA THR A 77 14.74 -9.41 -0.12
C THR A 77 15.53 -8.11 -0.05
N VAL A 78 14.91 -6.98 -0.39
CA VAL A 78 15.59 -5.68 -0.57
C VAL A 78 14.96 -4.53 0.23
N ALA A 79 13.73 -4.68 0.70
CA ALA A 79 12.98 -3.60 1.32
C ALA A 79 12.92 -3.70 2.85
N THR A 80 12.89 -2.54 3.51
CA THR A 80 12.61 -2.41 4.95
C THR A 80 11.09 -2.36 5.17
N THR A 81 10.58 -2.77 6.33
CA THR A 81 9.15 -2.53 6.61
C THR A 81 8.85 -1.03 6.66
N GLY A 82 7.63 -0.65 6.26
CA GLY A 82 7.19 0.74 6.20
C GLY A 82 6.27 1.04 5.03
N VAL A 83 6.14 2.31 4.72
CA VAL A 83 5.23 2.84 3.71
C VAL A 83 5.99 3.24 2.45
N TYR A 84 5.47 2.83 1.31
CA TYR A 84 6.00 3.05 -0.03
C TYR A 84 4.98 3.74 -0.92
N TYR A 85 5.42 4.22 -2.07
CA TYR A 85 4.56 4.78 -3.11
C TYR A 85 4.93 4.25 -4.49
N GLY A 86 3.99 4.35 -5.41
CA GLY A 86 4.17 3.89 -6.78
C GLY A 86 2.91 3.98 -7.62
N PHE A 87 2.85 3.18 -8.67
CA PHE A 87 1.64 3.02 -9.50
C PHE A 87 1.08 1.61 -9.36
N ALA A 88 -0.22 1.47 -9.56
CA ALA A 88 -0.89 0.19 -9.66
C ALA A 88 -1.99 0.21 -10.71
N GLN A 89 -2.33 -0.96 -11.22
CA GLN A 89 -3.42 -1.20 -12.15
C GLN A 89 -4.15 -2.48 -11.75
N ILE A 90 -5.48 -2.45 -11.80
CA ILE A 90 -6.30 -3.65 -11.67
C ILE A 90 -6.75 -4.13 -13.05
N LEU A 91 -6.79 -5.45 -13.23
CA LEU A 91 -7.20 -6.08 -14.48
C LEU A 91 -8.40 -7.00 -14.21
N PRO A 92 -9.63 -6.59 -14.62
CA PRO A 92 -10.80 -7.43 -14.50
C PRO A 92 -10.66 -8.68 -15.38
N PRO A 93 -11.13 -9.85 -14.91
CA PRO A 93 -11.32 -11.01 -15.77
C PRO A 93 -12.26 -10.69 -16.94
N GLU A 94 -12.13 -11.45 -18.03
CA GLU A 94 -13.00 -11.32 -19.20
C GLU A 94 -14.49 -11.45 -18.81
N GLY A 95 -15.33 -10.56 -19.34
CA GLY A 95 -16.77 -10.55 -19.10
C GLY A 95 -17.21 -9.92 -17.76
N VAL A 96 -16.29 -9.37 -16.96
CA VAL A 96 -16.66 -8.62 -15.76
C VAL A 96 -16.99 -7.16 -16.12
N GLU A 97 -18.23 -6.76 -15.84
CA GLU A 97 -18.73 -5.40 -16.09
C GLU A 97 -18.84 -4.54 -14.82
N GLY A 98 -19.04 -3.24 -15.01
CA GLY A 98 -19.31 -2.30 -13.92
C GLY A 98 -18.09 -1.63 -13.31
N PHE A 99 -16.96 -1.67 -14.03
CA PHE A 99 -15.80 -0.80 -13.83
C PHE A 99 -15.77 0.24 -14.96
N GLU A 100 -15.53 1.49 -14.60
CA GLU A 100 -15.36 2.58 -15.55
C GLU A 100 -13.97 2.53 -16.17
N LYS A 101 -13.76 3.23 -17.29
CA LYS A 101 -12.43 3.30 -17.92
C LYS A 101 -11.36 3.80 -16.94
N ASP A 102 -11.69 4.82 -16.16
CA ASP A 102 -10.79 5.44 -15.19
C ASP A 102 -10.38 4.47 -14.05
N ASP A 103 -11.25 3.50 -13.71
CA ASP A 103 -10.95 2.46 -12.70
C ASP A 103 -9.82 1.52 -13.17
N LEU A 104 -9.61 1.42 -14.48
CA LEU A 104 -8.70 0.46 -15.11
C LEU A 104 -7.39 1.13 -15.57
N GLU A 105 -7.25 2.44 -15.38
CA GLU A 105 -6.02 3.17 -15.67
C GLU A 105 -4.87 2.77 -14.74
N VAL A 106 -3.66 3.25 -15.07
CA VAL A 106 -2.51 3.17 -14.17
C VAL A 106 -2.59 4.29 -13.15
N LEU A 107 -2.96 3.92 -11.92
CA LEU A 107 -3.35 4.83 -10.84
C LEU A 107 -2.26 4.93 -9.78
N PRO A 108 -2.08 6.10 -9.13
CA PRO A 108 -1.14 6.25 -8.03
C PRO A 108 -1.56 5.39 -6.83
N MET A 109 -0.59 4.89 -6.07
CA MET A 109 -0.84 4.08 -4.88
C MET A 109 0.14 4.39 -3.75
N VAL A 110 -0.29 4.08 -2.53
CA VAL A 110 0.58 3.86 -1.38
C VAL A 110 0.56 2.38 -1.00
N MET A 111 1.63 1.89 -0.40
CA MET A 111 1.74 0.50 0.03
C MET A 111 2.36 0.41 1.41
N SER A 112 1.71 -0.31 2.33
CA SER A 112 2.31 -0.72 3.60
C SER A 112 2.95 -2.09 3.44
N LEU A 113 4.21 -2.22 3.86
CA LEU A 113 4.95 -3.47 3.92
C LEU A 113 5.31 -3.76 5.38
N GLY A 114 4.77 -4.83 5.96
CA GLY A 114 4.92 -5.13 7.38
C GLY A 114 4.84 -6.63 7.67
N TRP A 115 5.19 -7.03 8.89
CA TRP A 115 5.09 -8.42 9.33
C TRP A 115 3.70 -8.70 9.90
N ASN A 116 3.13 -9.86 9.56
CA ASN A 116 1.82 -10.25 10.05
C ASN A 116 1.90 -10.92 11.45
N PRO A 117 1.34 -10.29 12.50
CA PRO A 117 1.39 -10.84 13.86
C PRO A 117 0.62 -12.16 14.03
N PHE A 118 -0.41 -12.42 13.21
CA PHE A 118 -1.22 -13.64 13.29
C PHE A 118 -0.47 -14.89 12.83
N TYR A 119 0.58 -14.70 12.02
CA TYR A 119 1.47 -15.76 11.58
C TYR A 119 2.81 -15.67 12.31
N LYS A 120 2.79 -15.29 13.60
CA LYS A 120 4.00 -15.19 14.45
C LYS A 120 5.10 -14.29 13.87
N ASN A 121 4.73 -13.28 13.06
CA ASN A 121 5.67 -12.45 12.30
C ASN A 121 6.60 -13.25 11.38
N GLU A 122 6.19 -14.42 10.91
CA GLU A 122 6.94 -15.23 9.94
C GLU A 122 6.59 -14.87 8.49
N ARG A 123 5.53 -14.07 8.29
CA ARG A 123 5.05 -13.67 6.96
C ARG A 123 5.05 -12.16 6.79
N LEU A 124 5.73 -11.69 5.75
CA LEU A 124 5.68 -10.32 5.28
C LEU A 124 4.39 -10.12 4.47
N THR A 125 3.73 -8.98 4.62
CA THR A 125 2.49 -8.64 3.91
C THR A 125 2.63 -7.29 3.23
N ALA A 126 2.19 -7.20 1.98
CA ALA A 126 2.06 -5.95 1.24
C ALA A 126 0.58 -5.58 1.10
N GLU A 127 0.22 -4.43 1.65
CA GLU A 127 -1.12 -3.86 1.57
C GLU A 127 -1.10 -2.61 0.71
N ILE A 128 -1.73 -2.66 -0.45
CA ILE A 128 -1.74 -1.56 -1.43
C ILE A 128 -3.06 -0.81 -1.33
N HIS A 129 -2.99 0.50 -1.14
CA HIS A 129 -4.12 1.41 -1.32
C HIS A 129 -3.93 2.22 -2.60
N ILE A 130 -4.77 1.95 -3.59
CA ILE A 130 -4.85 2.74 -4.82
C ILE A 130 -5.57 4.05 -4.50
N LEU A 131 -4.98 5.18 -4.88
CA LEU A 131 -5.51 6.53 -4.63
C LEU A 131 -6.59 6.90 -5.65
N HIS A 132 -7.63 6.07 -5.69
CA HIS A 132 -8.76 6.19 -6.61
C HIS A 132 -10.05 5.67 -5.93
N PRO A 133 -11.17 6.41 -6.00
CA PRO A 133 -12.41 5.99 -5.38
C PRO A 133 -13.15 4.96 -6.24
N PHE A 134 -12.93 3.67 -5.96
CA PHE A 134 -13.68 2.59 -6.59
C PHE A 134 -15.11 2.49 -6.04
N LYS A 135 -16.10 2.32 -6.93
CA LYS A 135 -17.51 2.07 -6.54
C LYS A 135 -17.76 0.63 -6.12
N ARG A 136 -16.83 -0.29 -6.41
CA ARG A 136 -16.95 -1.73 -6.21
C ARG A 136 -15.63 -2.35 -5.76
N ASP A 137 -15.73 -3.45 -5.02
CA ASP A 137 -14.57 -4.26 -4.67
C ASP A 137 -14.08 -5.05 -5.91
N PHE A 138 -12.77 -5.29 -5.99
CA PHE A 138 -12.09 -5.98 -7.10
C PHE A 138 -11.28 -7.20 -6.62
N TYR A 139 -11.78 -7.90 -5.61
CA TYR A 139 -11.14 -9.13 -5.11
C TYR A 139 -11.02 -10.19 -6.21
N GLY A 140 -9.88 -10.87 -6.25
CA GLY A 140 -9.55 -11.87 -7.25
C GLY A 140 -9.06 -11.30 -8.57
N PHE A 141 -9.15 -9.98 -8.80
CA PHE A 141 -8.60 -9.36 -10.00
C PHE A 141 -7.08 -9.41 -9.96
N GLU A 142 -6.44 -9.54 -11.12
CA GLU A 142 -5.00 -9.37 -11.18
C GLU A 142 -4.65 -7.91 -10.91
N MET A 143 -3.78 -7.68 -9.94
CA MET A 143 -3.17 -6.39 -9.68
C MET A 143 -1.73 -6.41 -10.14
N ARG A 144 -1.34 -5.38 -10.89
CA ARG A 144 0.05 -5.07 -11.21
C ARG A 144 0.42 -3.80 -10.45
N ALA A 145 1.54 -3.79 -9.75
CA ALA A 145 2.02 -2.62 -9.04
C ALA A 145 3.52 -2.42 -9.25
N LEU A 146 3.93 -1.17 -9.29
CA LEU A 146 5.32 -0.77 -9.47
C LEU A 146 5.69 0.19 -8.35
N VAL A 147 6.51 -0.29 -7.42
CA VAL A 147 6.99 0.49 -6.28
C VAL A 147 8.15 1.36 -6.73
N LEU A 148 8.06 2.66 -6.46
CA LEU A 148 8.99 3.67 -6.99
C LEU A 148 9.77 4.42 -5.90
N GLY A 149 9.37 4.29 -4.65
CA GLY A 149 10.10 4.89 -3.54
C GLY A 149 9.49 4.58 -2.18
N TYR A 150 10.25 4.94 -1.16
CA TYR A 150 9.90 4.80 0.25
C TYR A 150 9.50 6.14 0.86
N ILE A 151 8.46 6.13 1.69
CA ILE A 151 7.95 7.31 2.41
C ILE A 151 8.53 7.36 3.82
N ARG A 152 8.28 6.31 4.62
CA ARG A 152 8.59 6.32 6.06
C ARG A 152 8.55 4.91 6.65
N PRO A 153 9.17 4.69 7.82
CA PRO A 153 9.02 3.43 8.55
C PRO A 153 7.60 3.27 9.11
N GLU A 154 7.31 2.06 9.60
CA GLU A 154 6.17 1.80 10.47
C GLU A 154 6.22 2.74 11.68
N LEU A 155 5.07 3.27 12.08
CA LEU A 155 4.91 4.16 13.22
C LEU A 155 3.89 3.54 14.16
N ASP A 156 4.14 3.70 15.46
CA ASP A 156 3.20 3.30 16.50
C ASP A 156 2.19 4.40 16.77
N TYR A 157 0.92 4.03 16.94
CA TYR A 157 -0.17 4.97 17.18
C TYR A 157 -0.86 4.68 18.49
N THR A 158 -1.04 5.72 19.30
CA THR A 158 -1.81 5.68 20.53
C THR A 158 -3.27 6.08 20.32
N THR A 159 -3.60 6.67 19.16
CA THR A 159 -4.95 7.10 18.78
C THR A 159 -5.25 6.78 17.32
N LEU A 160 -6.53 6.59 16.99
CA LEU A 160 -6.99 6.32 15.62
C LEU A 160 -6.80 7.55 14.72
N GLU A 161 -6.99 8.73 15.28
CA GLU A 161 -6.89 10.01 14.59
C GLU A 161 -5.46 10.26 14.10
N ALA A 162 -4.45 9.96 14.93
CA ALA A 162 -3.04 10.08 14.54
C ALA A 162 -2.69 9.11 13.39
N LEU A 163 -3.26 7.89 13.41
CA LEU A 163 -3.11 6.93 12.31
C LEU A 163 -3.71 7.47 11.01
N ILE A 164 -4.93 8.00 11.07
CA ILE A 164 -5.60 8.59 9.90
C ILE A 164 -4.80 9.78 9.35
N GLU A 165 -4.32 10.67 10.22
CA GLU A 165 -3.53 11.84 9.81
C GLU A 165 -2.24 11.45 9.09
N ASP A 166 -1.52 10.44 9.58
CA ASP A 166 -0.30 9.96 8.94
C ASP A 166 -0.59 9.26 7.61
N ILE A 167 -1.70 8.50 7.50
CA ILE A 167 -2.17 7.91 6.24
C ILE A 167 -2.50 9.00 5.22
N GLU A 168 -3.26 10.03 5.59
CA GLU A 168 -3.59 11.14 4.69
C GLU A 168 -2.34 11.91 4.26
N THR A 169 -1.35 12.03 5.14
CA THR A 169 -0.04 12.59 4.80
C THR A 169 0.70 11.70 3.80
N ASP A 170 0.70 10.37 3.99
CA ASP A 170 1.32 9.43 3.05
C ASP A 170 0.73 9.55 1.64
N LYS A 171 -0.60 9.66 1.53
CA LYS A 171 -1.31 9.84 0.25
C LYS A 171 -0.84 11.12 -0.46
N LYS A 172 -0.77 12.25 0.26
CA LYS A 172 -0.31 13.54 -0.28
C LYS A 172 1.14 13.46 -0.74
N VAL A 173 2.02 12.87 0.08
CA VAL A 173 3.43 12.69 -0.26
C VAL A 173 3.58 11.83 -1.52
N ALA A 174 2.85 10.73 -1.62
CA ALA A 174 2.87 9.87 -2.80
C ALA A 174 2.45 10.63 -4.07
N LEU A 175 1.36 11.39 -4.03
CA LEU A 175 0.91 12.20 -5.16
C LEU A 175 1.98 13.21 -5.60
N ASN A 176 2.50 14.01 -4.66
CA ASN A 176 3.54 15.01 -4.95
C ASN A 176 4.81 14.35 -5.53
N CYS A 177 5.20 13.19 -5.00
CA CYS A 177 6.36 12.44 -5.49
C CYS A 177 6.15 11.93 -6.92
N LEU A 178 4.95 11.41 -7.21
CA LEU A 178 4.62 10.82 -8.50
C LEU A 178 4.39 11.87 -9.59
N GLU A 179 4.02 13.11 -9.25
CA GLU A 179 3.89 14.23 -10.19
C GLU A 179 5.22 14.62 -10.88
N ARG A 180 6.37 14.26 -10.29
CA ARG A 180 7.69 14.55 -10.86
C ARG A 180 7.89 13.85 -12.22
N PRO A 181 8.52 14.51 -13.21
CA PRO A 181 8.72 13.93 -14.55
C PRO A 181 9.46 12.59 -14.55
N GLY A 182 10.43 12.42 -13.64
CA GLY A 182 11.18 11.18 -13.45
C GLY A 182 10.33 9.98 -13.07
N TYR A 183 9.17 10.22 -12.48
CA TYR A 183 8.23 9.21 -11.99
C TYR A 183 7.06 9.01 -12.97
N GLN A 184 6.52 10.09 -13.56
CA GLN A 184 5.38 10.02 -14.48
C GLN A 184 5.60 9.06 -15.68
N LYS A 185 6.84 8.92 -16.16
CA LYS A 185 7.17 8.00 -17.25
C LYS A 185 6.77 6.54 -16.96
N TYR A 186 6.73 6.13 -15.69
CA TYR A 186 6.41 4.76 -15.27
C TYR A 186 4.93 4.41 -15.37
N LYS A 187 4.03 5.39 -15.63
CA LYS A 187 2.64 5.07 -16.03
C LYS A 187 2.56 4.26 -17.32
N ARG A 188 3.63 4.27 -18.13
CA ARG A 188 3.75 3.53 -19.39
C ARG A 188 4.75 2.38 -19.28
N ASP A 189 5.07 1.94 -18.07
CA ASP A 189 5.94 0.79 -17.87
C ASP A 189 5.37 -0.45 -18.56
N PRO A 190 6.20 -1.28 -19.24
CA PRO A 190 5.73 -2.48 -19.95
C PRO A 190 4.99 -3.50 -19.08
N GLN A 191 5.14 -3.44 -17.76
CA GLN A 191 4.32 -4.23 -16.85
C GLN A 191 2.82 -3.91 -17.00
N PHE A 192 2.45 -2.66 -17.24
CA PHE A 192 1.06 -2.23 -17.29
C PHE A 192 0.43 -2.50 -18.65
N VAL A 193 -0.87 -2.79 -18.65
CA VAL A 193 -1.64 -2.97 -19.87
C VAL A 193 -2.18 -1.62 -20.29
N LEU A 194 -1.75 -1.12 -21.45
CA LEU A 194 -2.33 0.08 -22.03
C LEU A 194 -3.74 -0.24 -22.50
N ILE A 195 -4.73 0.45 -21.92
CA ILE A 195 -6.11 0.36 -22.38
C ILE A 195 -6.21 1.19 -23.65
N GLU A 196 -6.32 0.52 -24.79
CA GLU A 196 -6.57 1.20 -26.04
C GLU A 196 -7.90 1.96 -25.95
N PRO A 197 -7.97 3.22 -26.42
CA PRO A 197 -9.25 3.87 -26.60
C PRO A 197 -10.05 3.03 -27.60
N ASN A 198 -11.25 2.57 -27.22
CA ASN A 198 -12.21 2.02 -28.16
C ASN A 198 -12.35 2.99 -29.34
N LEU A 199 -11.99 2.52 -30.55
CA LEU A 199 -12.20 3.20 -31.83
C LEU A 199 -13.69 3.35 -32.15
#